data_AF-A0A7C5XCS1-F1
#
_entry.id   AF-A0A7C5XCS1-F1
#
_cell.length_a   1.000
_cell.length_b   1.000
_cell.length_c   1.000
_cell.angle_alpha   90.00
_cell.angle_beta   90.00
_cell.angle_gamma   90.00
#
_symmetry.space_group_name_H-M   'P 1'
#
loop_
_entity.id
_entity.type
_entity.pdbx_description
1 polymer ?
#
loop_
_entity_poly.entity_id
_entity_poly.type
_entity_poly.pdbx_seq_one_letter_code
_entity_poly.pdbx_strand_id
1 'polypeptide(L)'
;MSARIDLDGLVNGVVDRLAGRLNKPGIFILASPGCSRGRLVTVLLRRGLVDVVYAYDGFGSKVGDDVRGRVNEFGSLDELAGKLGSVNGRVAVVARSTTDAIRLRDRLGNAEVIYLPEYYKDAAKKVLSGGVPGVAGVRHEELGEGISPSMLREGVSSEVVESIRKLSPGRLGLGDLIKDFLKKAPIGAAAQAITLGLSFLFGAGVAVSLAGSLAGRFVEMVVGRWRKNRDEVLGGFVSLVGVAREVRKYLDDEQFERFESVVDEVAYEWGLSVEEFTNTITNIANIAEGKQLTEEDIKKLINDNLERFAKELDKVKEKGEEQRVSEKGQKVDVKV
;
A
#
# COMPACT_ATOMS: atom_id res chain seq x y z
N MET A 1 36.06 -1.84 -7.10
CA MET A 1 35.94 -0.42 -7.49
C MET A 1 34.46 -0.11 -7.59
N SER A 2 33.95 0.75 -6.72
CA SER A 2 32.55 1.16 -6.72
C SER A 2 32.32 2.20 -7.80
N ALA A 3 31.46 1.90 -8.77
CA ALA A 3 30.97 2.90 -9.69
C ALA A 3 29.91 3.74 -8.96
N ARG A 4 30.29 4.94 -8.54
CA ARG A 4 29.35 5.93 -8.01
C ARG A 4 28.29 6.17 -9.08
N ILE A 5 27.05 5.77 -8.80
CA ILE A 5 25.98 5.84 -9.79
C ILE A 5 25.68 7.29 -10.12
N ASP A 6 25.70 7.61 -11.42
CA ASP A 6 25.32 8.93 -11.93
C ASP A 6 23.80 9.11 -11.84
N LEU A 7 23.33 9.46 -10.64
CA LEU A 7 21.93 9.67 -10.36
C LEU A 7 21.37 10.87 -11.12
N ASP A 8 22.18 11.89 -11.37
CA ASP A 8 21.75 13.08 -12.10
C ASP A 8 21.59 12.75 -13.59
N GLY A 9 22.48 11.95 -14.18
CA GLY A 9 22.30 11.38 -15.52
C GLY A 9 21.03 10.54 -15.64
N LEU A 10 20.73 9.69 -14.65
CA LEU A 10 19.48 8.91 -14.62
C LEU A 10 18.25 9.83 -14.56
N VAL A 11 18.23 10.82 -13.66
CA VAL A 11 17.11 11.77 -13.51
C VAL A 11 16.91 12.55 -14.81
N ASN A 12 17.96 13.08 -15.42
CA ASN A 12 17.86 13.82 -16.69
C ASN A 12 17.31 12.92 -17.81
N GLY A 13 17.78 11.67 -17.92
CA GLY A 13 17.26 10.72 -18.90
C GLY A 13 15.78 10.38 -18.71
N VAL A 14 15.29 10.35 -17.47
CA VAL A 14 13.85 10.22 -17.17
C VAL A 14 13.10 11.48 -17.59
N VAL A 15 13.60 12.67 -17.24
CA VAL A 15 12.97 13.95 -17.60
C VAL A 15 12.83 14.12 -19.10
N ASP A 16 13.86 13.79 -19.88
CA ASP A 16 13.84 13.90 -21.34
C ASP A 16 12.73 13.03 -21.96
N ARG A 17 12.48 11.85 -21.39
CA ARG A 17 11.40 10.95 -21.82
C ARG A 17 10.03 11.45 -21.38
N LEU A 18 9.94 12.11 -20.22
CA LEU A 18 8.69 12.68 -19.72
C LEU A 18 8.31 13.97 -20.44
N ALA A 19 9.25 14.74 -20.97
CA ALA A 19 9.00 16.04 -21.59
C ALA A 19 7.92 15.99 -22.68
N GLY A 20 7.88 14.91 -23.49
CA GLY A 20 6.86 14.71 -24.51
C GLY A 20 5.46 14.42 -23.97
N ARG A 21 5.34 13.83 -22.78
CA ARG A 21 4.05 13.58 -22.10
C ARG A 21 3.57 14.81 -21.35
N LEU A 22 4.49 15.54 -20.74
CA LEU A 22 4.21 16.74 -19.93
C LEU A 22 4.02 18.01 -20.76
N ASN A 23 3.97 17.92 -22.10
CA ASN A 23 3.80 19.10 -22.97
C ASN A 23 2.36 19.59 -23.10
N LYS A 24 1.40 18.93 -22.45
CA LYS A 24 -0.02 19.27 -22.46
C LYS A 24 -0.55 19.46 -21.04
N PRO A 25 -1.56 20.33 -20.84
CA PRO A 25 -2.27 20.42 -19.57
C PRO A 25 -2.76 19.05 -19.10
N GLY A 26 -2.63 18.78 -17.81
CA GLY A 26 -2.95 17.50 -17.20
C GLY A 26 -2.46 17.41 -15.77
N ILE A 27 -3.02 16.45 -15.03
CA ILE A 27 -2.59 16.11 -13.67
C ILE A 27 -1.77 14.82 -13.76
N PHE A 28 -0.50 14.91 -13.43
CA PHE A 28 0.48 13.84 -13.54
C PHE A 28 0.94 13.41 -12.16
N ILE A 29 0.50 12.24 -11.70
CA ILE A 29 0.83 11.69 -10.39
C ILE A 29 2.09 10.84 -10.51
N LEU A 30 3.16 11.26 -9.84
CA LEU A 30 4.49 10.63 -9.88
C LEU A 30 4.58 9.50 -8.86
N ALA A 31 4.42 8.25 -9.32
CA ALA A 31 4.63 7.02 -8.56
C ALA A 31 5.87 6.30 -9.08
N SER A 32 6.64 5.52 -8.33
CA SER A 32 6.49 5.13 -6.94
C SER A 32 7.52 5.87 -6.05
N PRO A 33 7.41 5.75 -4.72
CA PRO A 33 8.49 6.00 -3.78
C PRO A 33 9.83 5.33 -4.14
N GLY A 34 10.93 5.83 -3.57
CA GLY A 34 12.30 5.44 -3.96
C GLY A 34 12.80 5.94 -5.32
N CYS A 35 11.95 6.57 -6.14
CA CYS A 35 12.29 7.04 -7.48
C CYS A 35 12.94 8.43 -7.56
N SER A 36 13.75 8.81 -6.57
CA SER A 36 14.44 10.12 -6.52
C SER A 36 13.53 11.32 -6.85
N ARG A 37 12.26 11.25 -6.43
CA ARG A 37 11.19 12.18 -6.83
C ARG A 37 11.52 13.63 -6.53
N GLY A 38 12.23 13.92 -5.43
CA GLY A 38 12.70 15.27 -5.11
C GLY A 38 13.65 15.87 -6.16
N ARG A 39 14.62 15.08 -6.63
CA ARG A 39 15.52 15.47 -7.73
C ARG A 39 14.76 15.60 -9.04
N LEU A 40 13.88 14.65 -9.34
CA LEU A 40 13.05 14.67 -10.54
C LEU A 40 12.20 15.95 -10.60
N VAL A 41 11.45 16.24 -9.53
CA VAL A 41 10.63 17.44 -9.40
C VAL A 41 11.47 18.71 -9.54
N THR A 42 12.67 18.73 -8.95
CA THR A 42 13.59 19.87 -9.07
C THR A 42 13.92 20.16 -10.55
N VAL A 43 14.26 19.12 -11.32
CA VAL A 43 14.59 19.28 -12.73
C VAL A 43 13.34 19.63 -13.57
N LEU A 44 12.18 19.04 -13.29
CA LEU A 44 10.92 19.37 -13.96
C LEU A 44 10.54 20.86 -13.79
N LEU A 45 10.68 21.39 -12.57
CA LEU A 45 10.40 22.80 -12.27
C LEU A 45 11.41 23.74 -12.92
N ARG A 46 12.71 23.43 -12.86
CA ARG A 46 13.78 24.24 -13.48
C ARG A 46 13.64 24.32 -15.00
N ARG A 47 13.22 23.23 -15.64
CA ARG A 47 12.99 23.17 -17.09
C ARG A 47 11.62 23.70 -17.52
N GLY A 48 10.77 24.14 -16.58
CA GLY A 48 9.43 24.64 -16.89
C GLY A 48 8.51 23.59 -17.53
N LEU A 49 8.74 22.30 -17.24
CA LEU A 49 7.93 21.18 -17.77
C LEU A 49 6.62 21.01 -17.01
N VAL A 50 6.58 21.49 -15.77
CA VAL A 50 5.38 21.56 -14.94
C VAL A 50 5.22 22.97 -14.39
N ASP A 51 3.97 23.41 -14.29
CA ASP A 51 3.64 24.76 -13.84
C ASP A 51 3.64 24.82 -12.32
N VAL A 52 3.03 23.82 -11.69
CA VAL A 52 2.84 23.69 -10.24
C VAL A 52 3.06 22.25 -9.79
N VAL A 53 3.57 22.10 -8.56
CA VAL A 53 3.73 20.81 -7.91
C VAL A 53 2.90 20.77 -6.63
N TYR A 54 2.18 19.67 -6.43
CA TYR A 54 1.57 19.30 -5.16
C TYR A 54 2.27 18.07 -4.60
N ALA A 55 2.64 18.08 -3.32
CA ALA A 55 3.34 16.95 -2.71
C ALA A 55 2.88 16.72 -1.27
N TYR A 56 3.04 15.51 -0.76
CA TYR A 56 2.71 15.22 0.64
C TYR A 56 3.56 16.07 1.60
N ASP A 57 3.05 16.34 2.80
CA ASP A 57 3.72 17.15 3.83
C ASP A 57 5.18 16.74 4.09
N GLY A 58 6.07 17.72 4.16
CA GLY A 58 7.51 17.55 4.37
C GLY A 58 8.32 17.25 3.10
N PHE A 59 7.67 17.02 1.95
CA PHE A 59 8.37 16.71 0.69
C PHE A 59 9.22 17.88 0.16
N GLY A 60 8.89 19.13 0.47
CA GLY A 60 9.62 20.32 0.05
C GLY A 60 11.07 20.36 0.53
N SER A 61 11.40 19.63 1.60
CA SER A 61 12.79 19.43 2.05
C SER A 61 13.62 18.60 1.07
N LYS A 62 12.99 17.80 0.20
CA LYS A 62 13.62 16.88 -0.76
C LYS A 62 13.90 17.54 -2.13
N VAL A 63 13.45 18.77 -2.35
CA VAL A 63 13.67 19.53 -3.60
C VAL A 63 14.74 20.61 -3.41
N GLY A 64 15.31 21.10 -4.52
CA GLY A 64 16.29 22.20 -4.51
C GLY A 64 15.71 23.49 -3.93
N ASP A 65 16.52 24.23 -3.17
CA ASP A 65 16.11 25.46 -2.48
C ASP A 65 15.53 26.51 -3.43
N ASP A 66 16.06 26.60 -4.66
CA ASP A 66 15.65 27.54 -5.70
C ASP A 66 14.23 27.29 -6.24
N VAL A 67 13.70 26.08 -6.06
CA VAL A 67 12.35 25.72 -6.51
C VAL A 67 11.41 25.34 -5.38
N ARG A 68 11.89 25.28 -4.13
CA ARG A 68 11.09 24.87 -2.96
C ARG A 68 9.80 25.68 -2.82
N GLY A 69 9.85 26.99 -3.07
CA GLY A 69 8.67 27.88 -3.03
C GLY A 69 7.58 27.59 -4.08
N ARG A 70 7.83 26.66 -5.01
CA ARG A 70 6.86 26.22 -6.05
C ARG A 70 6.21 24.87 -5.74
N VAL A 71 6.53 24.26 -4.59
CA VAL A 71 5.94 23.01 -4.11
C VAL A 71 4.85 23.36 -3.09
N ASN A 72 3.62 22.92 -3.36
CA ASN A 72 2.49 23.08 -2.46
C ASN A 72 2.29 21.77 -1.68
N GLU A 73 2.50 21.81 -0.38
CA GLU A 73 2.30 20.63 0.46
C GLU A 73 0.81 20.41 0.80
N PHE A 74 0.41 19.15 0.97
CA PHE A 74 -0.95 18.76 1.37
C PHE A 74 -0.93 17.70 2.46
N GLY A 75 -1.89 17.80 3.39
CA GLY A 75 -2.01 16.89 4.52
C GLY A 75 -2.89 15.68 4.25
N SER A 76 -3.79 15.75 3.25
CA SER A 76 -4.66 14.62 2.90
C SER A 76 -5.02 14.56 1.40
N LEU A 77 -5.36 13.35 0.93
CA LEU A 77 -5.84 13.15 -0.44
C LEU A 77 -7.21 13.79 -0.70
N ASP A 78 -8.06 13.93 0.32
CA ASP A 78 -9.37 14.59 0.19
C ASP A 78 -9.22 16.09 -0.05
N GLU A 79 -8.36 16.74 0.74
CA GLU A 79 -7.98 18.14 0.55
C GLU A 79 -7.40 18.38 -0.84
N LEU A 80 -6.47 17.52 -1.26
CA LEU A 80 -5.82 17.64 -2.56
C LEU A 80 -6.82 17.44 -3.71
N ALA A 81 -7.70 16.43 -3.63
CA ALA A 81 -8.70 16.18 -4.66
C ALA A 81 -9.62 17.39 -4.85
N GLY A 82 -10.05 18.03 -3.75
CA GLY A 82 -10.83 19.26 -3.78
C GLY A 82 -10.09 20.43 -4.46
N LYS A 83 -8.78 20.56 -4.22
CA LYS A 83 -7.94 21.60 -4.86
C LYS A 83 -7.74 21.34 -6.36
N LEU A 84 -7.48 20.09 -6.75
CA LEU A 84 -7.10 19.71 -8.10
C LEU A 84 -8.28 19.68 -9.09
N GLY A 85 -9.52 19.50 -8.62
CA GLY A 85 -10.71 19.46 -9.47
C GLY A 85 -10.94 20.72 -10.31
N SER A 86 -10.30 21.84 -9.96
CA SER A 86 -10.39 23.13 -10.67
C SER A 86 -9.10 23.60 -11.33
N VAL A 87 -8.00 22.83 -11.28
CA VAL A 87 -6.70 23.30 -11.77
C VAL A 87 -6.58 23.12 -13.28
N ASN A 88 -6.30 24.22 -13.97
CA ASN A 88 -5.91 24.24 -15.38
C ASN A 88 -4.38 24.39 -15.47
N GLY A 89 -3.70 23.46 -16.15
CA GLY A 89 -2.25 23.54 -16.37
C GLY A 89 -1.57 22.18 -16.30
N ARG A 90 -0.23 22.18 -16.31
CA ARG A 90 0.62 21.00 -16.17
C ARG A 90 0.98 20.81 -14.70
N VAL A 91 0.22 19.96 -14.03
CA VAL A 91 0.35 19.73 -12.59
C VAL A 91 1.10 18.44 -12.34
N ALA A 92 2.19 18.49 -11.58
CA ALA A 92 2.79 17.27 -11.03
C ALA A 92 2.30 17.06 -9.59
N VAL A 93 1.93 15.82 -9.27
CA VAL A 93 1.54 15.41 -7.93
C VAL A 93 2.50 14.35 -7.42
N VAL A 94 3.02 14.51 -6.20
CA VAL A 94 3.82 13.50 -5.52
C VAL A 94 3.03 12.92 -4.36
N ALA A 95 2.42 11.75 -4.59
CA ALA A 95 1.73 10.99 -3.55
C ALA A 95 2.73 10.31 -2.60
N ARG A 96 2.33 10.02 -1.35
CA ARG A 96 3.23 9.38 -0.37
C ARG A 96 3.55 7.93 -0.74
N SER A 97 2.58 7.20 -1.27
CA SER A 97 2.69 5.82 -1.74
C SER A 97 2.13 5.60 -3.15
N THR A 98 2.41 4.45 -3.76
CA THR A 98 1.78 4.04 -5.03
C THR A 98 0.28 3.82 -4.85
N THR A 99 -0.15 3.23 -3.73
CA THR A 99 -1.58 3.08 -3.39
C THR A 99 -2.28 4.44 -3.32
N ASP A 100 -1.65 5.45 -2.70
CA ASP A 100 -2.21 6.82 -2.66
C ASP A 100 -2.31 7.44 -4.06
N ALA A 101 -1.34 7.17 -4.93
CA ALA A 101 -1.39 7.63 -6.32
C ALA A 101 -2.59 7.05 -7.07
N ILE A 102 -2.88 5.76 -6.88
CA ILE A 102 -4.05 5.09 -7.45
C ILE A 102 -5.35 5.66 -6.87
N ARG A 103 -5.44 5.77 -5.54
CA ARG A 103 -6.63 6.34 -4.88
C ARG A 103 -6.92 7.76 -5.36
N LEU A 104 -5.89 8.57 -5.53
CA LEU A 104 -6.03 9.93 -6.04
C LEU A 104 -6.48 9.94 -7.50
N ARG A 105 -5.88 9.10 -8.35
CA ARG A 105 -6.30 8.93 -9.75
C ARG A 105 -7.79 8.60 -9.83
N ASP A 106 -8.23 7.61 -9.07
CA ASP A 106 -9.61 7.12 -9.11
C ASP A 106 -10.61 8.18 -8.63
N ARG A 107 -10.19 9.06 -7.71
CA ARG A 107 -11.01 10.22 -7.24
C ARG A 107 -11.09 11.35 -8.27
N LEU A 108 -10.00 11.62 -8.97
CA LEU A 108 -9.93 12.71 -9.96
C LEU A 108 -10.53 12.31 -11.31
N GLY A 109 -10.44 11.04 -11.70
CA GLY A 109 -10.98 10.48 -12.95
C GLY A 109 -10.24 10.89 -14.23
N ASN A 110 -9.52 12.02 -14.22
CA ASN A 110 -8.76 12.56 -15.37
C ASN A 110 -7.24 12.64 -15.15
N ALA A 111 -6.76 12.18 -13.99
CA ALA A 111 -5.34 12.21 -13.67
C ALA A 111 -4.60 11.01 -14.27
N GLU A 112 -3.34 11.21 -14.63
CA GLU A 112 -2.45 10.18 -15.17
C GLU A 112 -1.44 9.77 -14.10
N VAL A 113 -1.32 8.46 -13.83
CA VAL A 113 -0.26 7.94 -12.96
C VAL A 113 0.96 7.62 -13.83
N ILE A 114 2.06 8.33 -13.59
CA ILE A 114 3.35 8.09 -14.22
C ILE A 114 4.13 7.14 -13.32
N TYR A 115 4.28 5.89 -13.76
CA TYR A 115 5.05 4.85 -13.06
C TYR A 115 6.56 4.97 -13.37
N LEU A 116 7.24 5.81 -12.61
CA LEU A 116 8.67 6.11 -12.67
C LEU A 116 9.61 4.90 -12.66
N PRO A 117 9.36 3.78 -11.96
CA PRO A 117 10.26 2.64 -12.01
C PRO A 117 10.54 2.15 -13.43
N GLU A 118 9.54 2.16 -14.30
CA GLU A 118 9.69 1.78 -15.72
C GLU A 118 10.65 2.75 -16.44
N TYR A 119 10.48 4.04 -16.23
CA TYR A 119 11.34 5.07 -16.80
C TYR A 119 12.80 4.94 -16.33
N TYR A 120 13.00 4.64 -15.06
CA TYR A 120 14.34 4.43 -14.51
C TYR A 120 14.99 3.15 -15.04
N LYS A 121 14.22 2.07 -15.26
CA LYS A 121 14.72 0.84 -15.89
C LYS A 121 15.29 1.14 -17.26
N ASP A 122 14.59 1.98 -18.01
CA ASP A 122 14.95 2.40 -19.35
C ASP A 122 16.08 3.41 -19.42
N ALA A 123 16.19 4.30 -18.44
CA ALA A 123 17.34 5.19 -18.28
C ALA A 123 18.60 4.41 -17.88
N ALA A 124 18.47 3.46 -16.95
CA ALA A 124 19.58 2.66 -16.46
C ALA A 124 20.25 1.81 -17.53
N LYS A 125 19.51 1.26 -18.50
CA LYS A 125 20.08 0.53 -19.65
C LYS A 125 21.13 1.35 -20.43
N LYS A 126 21.02 2.69 -20.42
CA LYS A 126 21.93 3.59 -21.14
C LYS A 126 23.12 4.04 -20.30
N VAL A 127 22.96 4.09 -18.98
CA VAL A 127 23.91 4.73 -18.05
C VAL A 127 24.70 3.70 -17.24
N LEU A 128 24.13 2.52 -16.97
CA LEU A 128 24.76 1.46 -16.18
C LEU A 128 25.36 0.38 -17.10
N SER A 129 26.68 0.39 -17.25
CA SER A 129 27.44 -0.58 -18.04
C SER A 129 27.49 -1.99 -17.42
N GLY A 130 27.29 -2.11 -16.09
CA GLY A 130 27.36 -3.37 -15.34
C GLY A 130 26.04 -4.09 -15.13
N GLY A 131 24.95 -3.62 -15.74
CA GLY A 131 23.59 -4.10 -15.46
C GLY A 131 22.99 -3.53 -14.18
N VAL A 132 21.71 -3.84 -13.94
CA VAL A 132 20.97 -3.38 -12.76
C VAL A 132 20.99 -4.49 -11.71
N PRO A 133 21.41 -4.21 -10.45
CA PRO A 133 21.26 -5.16 -9.35
C PRO A 133 19.80 -5.61 -9.19
N GLY A 134 19.58 -6.92 -9.01
CA GLY A 134 18.23 -7.49 -8.86
C GLY A 134 17.44 -6.90 -7.68
N VAL A 135 18.14 -6.49 -6.62
CA VAL A 135 17.56 -5.81 -5.44
C VAL A 135 16.90 -4.47 -5.77
N ALA A 136 17.24 -3.85 -6.90
CA ALA A 136 16.64 -2.61 -7.34
C ALA A 136 15.36 -2.82 -8.16
N GLY A 137 15.07 -4.04 -8.59
CA GLY A 137 13.83 -4.36 -9.29
C GLY A 137 12.63 -4.21 -8.34
N VAL A 138 11.58 -3.53 -8.81
CA VAL A 138 10.30 -3.40 -8.10
C VAL A 138 9.14 -3.66 -9.06
N ARG A 139 8.07 -4.27 -8.55
CA ARG A 139 6.87 -4.58 -9.31
C ARG A 139 5.63 -4.11 -8.57
N HIS A 140 4.73 -3.47 -9.30
CA HIS A 140 3.38 -3.16 -8.82
C HIS A 140 2.40 -3.80 -9.80
N GLU A 141 1.51 -4.67 -9.31
CA GLU A 141 0.46 -5.27 -10.16
C GLU A 141 -0.31 -4.15 -10.87
N GLU A 142 -0.75 -4.35 -12.12
CA GLU A 142 -1.44 -3.35 -12.95
C GLU A 142 -0.61 -2.14 -13.44
N LEU A 143 0.51 -1.80 -12.80
CA LEU A 143 1.42 -0.71 -13.21
C LEU A 143 2.68 -1.18 -13.92
N GLY A 144 3.18 -2.37 -13.59
CA GLY A 144 4.30 -3.02 -14.28
C GLY A 144 5.56 -3.17 -13.43
N GLU A 145 6.69 -3.37 -14.12
CA GLU A 145 7.98 -3.69 -13.52
C GLU A 145 9.04 -2.66 -13.90
N GLY A 146 9.86 -2.28 -12.93
CA GLY A 146 10.85 -1.22 -13.09
C GLY A 146 12.02 -1.35 -12.13
N ILE A 147 12.76 -0.26 -11.96
CA ILE A 147 13.83 -0.20 -10.96
C ILE A 147 13.64 1.01 -10.05
N SER A 148 14.03 0.87 -8.80
CA SER A 148 14.09 1.97 -7.84
C SER A 148 15.52 2.48 -7.68
N PRO A 149 15.81 3.75 -8.04
CA PRO A 149 17.09 4.40 -7.78
C PRO A 149 17.55 4.39 -6.31
N SER A 150 16.63 4.40 -5.33
CA SER A 150 17.02 4.31 -3.91
C SER A 150 17.73 2.99 -3.60
N MET A 151 17.35 1.93 -4.31
CA MET A 151 17.88 0.56 -4.16
C MET A 151 19.15 0.31 -4.95
N LEU A 152 19.61 1.29 -5.73
CA LEU A 152 20.89 1.24 -6.44
C LEU A 152 22.06 1.69 -5.56
N ARG A 153 21.79 2.23 -4.36
CA ARG A 153 22.81 2.71 -3.44
C ARG A 153 23.62 1.55 -2.86
N GLU A 154 24.86 1.84 -2.47
CA GLU A 154 25.67 0.88 -1.73
C GLU A 154 25.04 0.55 -0.37
N GLY A 155 25.23 -0.70 0.08
CA GLY A 155 24.75 -1.15 1.38
C GLY A 155 23.28 -1.58 1.42
N VAL A 156 22.60 -1.64 0.26
CA VAL A 156 21.28 -2.26 0.14
C VAL A 156 21.43 -3.78 0.19
N SER A 157 21.09 -4.39 1.32
CA SER A 157 21.20 -5.84 1.53
C SER A 157 20.07 -6.59 0.84
N SER A 158 20.41 -7.58 0.00
CA SER A 158 19.44 -8.48 -0.63
C SER A 158 18.66 -9.30 0.39
N GLU A 159 19.28 -9.64 1.52
CA GLU A 159 18.63 -10.38 2.60
C GLU A 159 17.49 -9.55 3.21
N VAL A 160 17.74 -8.26 3.45
CA VAL A 160 16.72 -7.35 4.00
C VAL A 160 15.57 -7.16 3.01
N VAL A 161 15.88 -6.98 1.72
CA VAL A 161 14.87 -6.86 0.65
C VAL A 161 13.99 -8.10 0.61
N GLU A 162 14.59 -9.29 0.60
CA GLU A 162 13.82 -10.53 0.58
C GLU A 162 13.03 -10.76 1.86
N SER A 163 13.54 -10.37 3.03
CA SER A 163 12.79 -10.42 4.27
C SER A 163 11.57 -9.50 4.26
N ILE A 164 11.68 -8.27 3.73
CA ILE A 164 10.52 -7.39 3.56
C ILE A 164 9.51 -8.02 2.59
N ARG A 165 9.96 -8.58 1.46
CA ARG A 165 9.07 -9.25 0.49
C ARG A 165 8.34 -10.45 1.05
N LYS A 166 8.86 -11.14 2.06
CA LYS A 166 8.12 -12.21 2.76
C LYS A 166 6.81 -11.72 3.39
N LEU A 167 6.64 -10.40 3.62
CA LEU A 167 5.36 -9.81 4.06
C LEU A 167 4.31 -9.73 2.93
N SER A 168 4.66 -10.03 1.68
CA SER A 168 3.68 -10.16 0.58
C SER A 168 2.55 -11.11 0.99
N PRO A 169 1.27 -10.74 0.78
CA PRO A 169 0.14 -11.64 1.03
C PRO A 169 0.34 -13.00 0.37
N GLY A 170 0.86 -13.03 -0.86
CA GLY A 170 1.12 -14.26 -1.60
C GLY A 170 2.15 -15.16 -0.92
N ARG A 171 3.24 -14.58 -0.39
CA ARG A 171 4.27 -15.34 0.34
C ARG A 171 3.82 -15.80 1.73
N LEU A 172 2.79 -15.19 2.28
CA LEU A 172 2.17 -15.56 3.56
C LEU A 172 1.03 -16.58 3.42
N GLY A 173 0.67 -17.00 2.19
CA GLY A 173 -0.52 -17.83 1.97
C GLY A 173 -1.84 -17.08 2.16
N LEU A 174 -1.81 -15.74 2.19
CA LEU A 174 -2.98 -14.85 2.31
C LEU A 174 -3.33 -14.17 0.97
N GLY A 175 -2.59 -14.48 -0.09
CA GLY A 175 -2.67 -13.81 -1.41
C GLY A 175 -4.08 -13.79 -2.01
N ASP A 176 -4.68 -14.97 -2.17
CA ASP A 176 -6.03 -15.08 -2.75
C ASP A 176 -7.08 -14.36 -1.89
N LEU A 177 -6.94 -14.44 -0.56
CA LEU A 177 -7.86 -13.81 0.38
C LEU A 177 -7.83 -12.29 0.24
N ILE A 178 -6.64 -11.68 0.25
CA ILE A 178 -6.47 -10.24 0.09
C ILE A 178 -6.91 -9.80 -1.30
N LYS A 179 -6.47 -10.51 -2.34
CA LYS A 179 -6.84 -10.21 -3.74
C LYS A 179 -8.34 -10.28 -3.98
N ASP A 180 -9.02 -11.30 -3.47
CA ASP A 180 -10.48 -11.43 -3.60
C ASP A 180 -11.24 -10.36 -2.82
N PHE A 181 -10.69 -9.90 -1.70
CA PHE A 181 -11.30 -8.82 -0.94
C PHE A 181 -11.14 -7.48 -1.64
N LEU A 182 -9.94 -7.16 -2.13
CA LEU A 182 -9.65 -5.94 -2.89
C LEU A 182 -10.50 -5.84 -4.16
N LYS A 183 -10.82 -6.97 -4.83
CA LYS A 183 -11.73 -6.98 -5.99
C LYS A 183 -13.18 -6.62 -5.66
N LYS A 184 -13.61 -6.76 -4.41
CA LYS A 184 -15.02 -6.60 -3.97
C LYS A 184 -15.29 -5.25 -3.29
N ALA A 185 -14.26 -4.46 -3.04
CA ALA A 185 -14.36 -3.22 -2.28
C ALA A 185 -13.52 -2.11 -2.91
N PRO A 186 -13.97 -0.84 -2.89
CA PRO A 186 -13.12 0.28 -3.28
C PRO A 186 -11.82 0.29 -2.46
N ILE A 187 -10.67 0.49 -3.11
CA ILE A 187 -9.32 0.35 -2.50
C ILE A 187 -9.19 1.09 -1.16
N GLY A 188 -9.68 2.34 -1.07
CA GLY A 188 -9.60 3.12 0.16
C GLY A 188 -10.43 2.54 1.32
N ALA A 189 -11.62 2.00 1.03
CA ALA A 189 -12.45 1.36 2.05
C ALA A 189 -11.91 -0.04 2.40
N ALA A 190 -11.35 -0.74 1.41
CA ALA A 190 -10.76 -2.06 1.59
C ALA A 190 -9.55 -2.02 2.54
N ALA A 191 -8.69 -1.01 2.41
CA ALA A 191 -7.53 -0.84 3.29
C ALA A 191 -7.91 -0.73 4.77
N GLN A 192 -8.85 0.17 5.09
CA GLN A 192 -9.35 0.34 6.45
C GLN A 192 -9.96 -0.97 6.98
N ALA A 193 -10.69 -1.69 6.14
CA ALA A 193 -11.29 -2.97 6.51
C ALA A 193 -10.26 -4.08 6.76
N ILE A 194 -9.18 -4.15 5.97
CA ILE A 194 -8.06 -5.07 6.17
C ILE A 194 -7.37 -4.74 7.51
N THR A 195 -7.01 -3.47 7.73
CA THR A 195 -6.34 -3.05 8.98
C THR A 195 -7.20 -3.36 10.20
N LEU A 196 -8.47 -2.95 10.21
CA LEU A 196 -9.40 -3.22 11.33
C LEU A 196 -9.65 -4.71 11.54
N GLY A 197 -9.78 -5.47 10.45
CA GLY A 197 -9.96 -6.91 10.50
C GLY A 197 -8.75 -7.63 11.08
N LEU A 198 -7.54 -7.28 10.64
CA LEU A 198 -6.30 -7.80 11.22
C LEU A 198 -6.19 -7.41 12.71
N SER A 199 -6.46 -6.16 13.08
CA SER A 199 -6.46 -5.74 14.49
C SER A 199 -7.44 -6.57 15.34
N PHE A 200 -8.63 -6.86 14.84
CA PHE A 200 -9.57 -7.76 15.51
C PHE A 200 -9.01 -9.18 15.69
N LEU A 201 -8.45 -9.76 14.62
CA LEU A 201 -7.91 -11.12 14.65
C LEU A 201 -6.77 -11.27 15.67
N PHE A 202 -5.97 -10.23 15.85
CA PHE A 202 -4.92 -10.19 16.87
C PHE A 202 -5.39 -9.69 18.25
N GLY A 203 -6.70 -9.55 18.47
CA GLY A 203 -7.28 -9.27 19.79
C GLY A 203 -7.28 -7.80 20.23
N ALA A 204 -7.01 -6.86 19.31
CA ALA A 204 -7.06 -5.42 19.58
C ALA A 204 -8.42 -4.78 19.25
N GLY A 205 -9.39 -5.55 18.73
CA GLY A 205 -10.72 -5.07 18.33
C GLY A 205 -11.88 -5.81 19.01
N VAL A 206 -13.08 -5.24 18.96
CA VAL A 206 -14.32 -5.82 19.52
C VAL A 206 -15.18 -6.41 18.40
N ALA A 207 -15.63 -7.66 18.54
CA ALA A 207 -16.39 -8.36 17.49
C ALA A 207 -17.72 -7.67 17.10
N VAL A 208 -18.43 -7.07 18.06
CA VAL A 208 -19.71 -6.36 17.83
C VAL A 208 -19.55 -5.20 16.84
N SER A 209 -18.40 -4.52 16.80
CA SER A 209 -18.17 -3.42 15.85
C SER A 209 -17.94 -3.89 14.41
N LEU A 210 -17.84 -5.20 14.18
CA LEU A 210 -17.65 -5.80 12.87
C LEU A 210 -18.95 -6.27 12.22
N ALA A 211 -20.02 -6.53 12.98
CA ALA A 211 -21.27 -7.02 12.41
C ALA A 211 -21.83 -6.05 11.37
N GLY A 212 -21.97 -6.50 10.12
CA GLY A 212 -22.47 -5.70 9.00
C GLY A 212 -21.49 -4.67 8.41
N SER A 213 -20.28 -4.54 8.98
CA SER A 213 -19.27 -3.60 8.49
C SER A 213 -18.38 -4.21 7.39
N LEU A 214 -17.65 -3.37 6.66
CA LEU A 214 -16.72 -3.84 5.63
C LEU A 214 -15.55 -4.64 6.24
N ALA A 215 -15.09 -4.26 7.43
CA ALA A 215 -14.12 -5.03 8.20
C ALA A 215 -14.70 -6.40 8.61
N GLY A 216 -15.99 -6.47 8.98
CA GLY A 216 -16.66 -7.74 9.22
C GLY A 216 -16.75 -8.63 7.98
N ARG A 217 -16.94 -8.06 6.79
CA ARG A 217 -16.90 -8.82 5.52
C ARG A 217 -15.51 -9.38 5.25
N PHE A 218 -14.46 -8.63 5.55
CA PHE A 218 -13.08 -9.13 5.48
C PHE A 218 -12.89 -10.32 6.43
N VAL A 219 -13.28 -10.18 7.71
CA VAL A 219 -13.16 -11.27 8.69
C VAL A 219 -14.05 -12.47 8.32
N GLU A 220 -15.24 -12.26 7.76
CA GLU A 220 -16.10 -13.34 7.24
C GLU A 220 -15.41 -14.11 6.11
N MET A 221 -14.68 -13.45 5.22
CA MET A 221 -13.86 -14.12 4.22
C MET A 221 -12.74 -14.96 4.86
N VAL A 222 -12.07 -14.43 5.88
CA VAL A 222 -11.07 -15.18 6.65
C VAL A 222 -11.70 -16.41 7.32
N VAL A 223 -12.85 -16.26 7.98
CA VAL A 223 -13.60 -17.39 8.58
C VAL A 223 -13.99 -18.42 7.52
N GLY A 224 -14.45 -17.98 6.35
CA GLY A 224 -14.82 -18.86 5.25
C GLY A 224 -13.64 -19.69 4.73
N ARG A 225 -12.44 -19.10 4.67
CA ARG A 225 -11.21 -19.83 4.32
C ARG A 225 -10.75 -20.74 5.46
N TRP A 226 -10.77 -20.25 6.70
CA TRP A 226 -10.37 -20.99 7.89
C TRP A 226 -11.22 -22.25 8.13
N ARG A 227 -12.55 -22.17 7.92
CA ARG A 227 -13.45 -23.33 8.00
C ARG A 227 -13.11 -24.42 6.97
N LYS A 228 -12.51 -24.05 5.84
CA LYS A 228 -12.13 -24.98 4.75
C LYS A 228 -10.70 -25.48 4.89
N ASN A 229 -9.77 -24.62 5.28
CA ASN A 229 -8.36 -24.94 5.44
C ASN A 229 -7.77 -24.22 6.66
N ARG A 230 -8.00 -24.80 7.84
CA ARG A 230 -7.64 -24.21 9.13
C ARG A 230 -6.13 -23.99 9.27
N ASP A 231 -5.35 -25.02 8.97
CA ASP A 231 -3.89 -25.00 9.19
C ASP A 231 -3.19 -24.04 8.23
N GLU A 232 -3.66 -23.91 6.99
CA GLU A 232 -3.14 -22.92 6.03
C GLU A 232 -3.35 -21.49 6.55
N VAL A 233 -4.57 -21.15 6.99
CA VAL A 233 -4.88 -19.82 7.49
C VAL A 233 -4.10 -19.50 8.76
N LEU A 234 -4.09 -20.41 9.73
CA LEU A 234 -3.35 -20.22 10.98
C LEU A 234 -1.84 -20.11 10.72
N GLY A 235 -1.29 -20.94 9.83
CA GLY A 235 0.12 -20.89 9.42
C GLY A 235 0.50 -19.57 8.75
N GLY A 236 -0.39 -19.01 7.93
CA GLY A 236 -0.20 -17.70 7.32
C GLY A 236 -0.12 -16.56 8.34
N PHE A 237 -0.97 -16.56 9.37
CA PHE A 237 -0.90 -15.58 10.45
C PHE A 237 0.35 -15.75 11.34
N VAL A 238 0.76 -16.99 11.62
CA VAL A 238 2.03 -17.26 12.32
C VAL A 238 3.22 -16.70 11.54
N SER A 239 3.24 -16.95 10.23
CA SER A 239 4.28 -16.43 9.33
C SER A 239 4.26 -14.90 9.27
N LEU A 240 3.08 -14.28 9.22
CA LEU A 240 2.94 -12.82 9.25
C LEU A 240 3.57 -12.22 10.52
N VAL A 241 3.28 -12.79 11.70
CA VAL A 241 3.88 -12.33 12.97
C VAL A 241 5.39 -12.55 12.98
N GLY A 242 5.86 -13.71 12.52
CA GLY A 242 7.28 -14.05 12.47
C GLY A 242 8.08 -13.07 11.60
N VAL A 243 7.60 -12.82 10.39
CA VAL A 243 8.24 -11.89 9.45
C VAL A 243 8.11 -10.44 9.93
N ALA A 244 6.95 -10.04 10.48
CA ALA A 244 6.76 -8.69 11.05
C ALA A 244 7.79 -8.38 12.13
N ARG A 245 8.09 -9.35 13.02
CA ARG A 245 9.16 -9.23 14.03
C ARG A 245 10.54 -9.07 13.40
N GLU A 246 10.84 -9.88 12.39
CA GLU A 246 12.15 -9.87 11.70
C GLU A 246 12.46 -8.51 11.05
N VAL A 247 11.44 -7.91 10.43
CA VAL A 247 11.61 -6.73 9.57
C VAL A 247 11.29 -5.40 10.25
N ARG A 248 10.69 -5.40 11.45
CA ARG A 248 10.25 -4.19 12.17
C ARG A 248 11.29 -3.07 12.19
N LYS A 249 12.54 -3.40 12.54
CA LYS A 249 13.65 -2.44 12.62
C LYS A 249 14.00 -1.75 11.30
N TYR A 250 13.54 -2.29 10.16
CA TYR A 250 13.72 -1.70 8.83
C TYR A 250 12.53 -0.85 8.40
N LEU A 251 11.41 -0.93 9.13
CA LEU A 251 10.21 -0.12 8.92
C LEU A 251 10.23 1.17 9.76
N ASP A 252 11.18 1.30 10.71
CA ASP A 252 11.42 2.52 11.47
C ASP A 252 12.18 3.56 10.61
N ASP A 253 11.92 4.86 10.88
CA ASP A 253 12.25 6.00 10.01
C ASP A 253 13.72 6.07 9.53
N GLU A 254 14.67 5.63 10.36
CA GLU A 254 16.11 5.80 10.08
C GLU A 254 16.62 4.91 8.92
N GLN A 255 16.04 3.71 8.77
CA GLN A 255 16.38 2.77 7.68
C GLN A 255 15.34 2.77 6.57
N PHE A 256 14.13 3.28 6.86
CA PHE A 256 12.99 3.26 5.97
C PHE A 256 13.29 3.87 4.59
N GLU A 257 13.97 5.01 4.53
CA GLU A 257 14.27 5.68 3.24
C GLU A 257 15.03 4.81 2.23
N ARG A 258 15.83 3.84 2.72
CA ARG A 258 16.58 2.94 1.84
C ARG A 258 15.67 1.89 1.21
N PHE A 259 14.72 1.37 1.98
CA PHE A 259 13.84 0.26 1.59
C PHE A 259 12.43 0.72 1.22
N GLU A 260 12.16 2.03 1.22
CA GLU A 260 10.85 2.63 0.95
C GLU A 260 10.19 2.04 -0.29
N SER A 261 10.93 1.79 -1.37
CA SER A 261 10.35 1.24 -2.60
C SER A 261 9.93 -0.23 -2.52
N VAL A 262 10.64 -1.06 -1.74
CA VAL A 262 10.21 -2.46 -1.53
C VAL A 262 9.07 -2.52 -0.51
N VAL A 263 9.07 -1.62 0.48
CA VAL A 263 7.93 -1.49 1.39
C VAL A 263 6.68 -1.03 0.65
N ASP A 264 6.81 -0.06 -0.26
CA ASP A 264 5.71 0.40 -1.11
C ASP A 264 5.20 -0.71 -2.05
N GLU A 265 6.10 -1.50 -2.67
CA GLU A 265 5.75 -2.69 -3.45
C GLU A 265 4.87 -3.65 -2.64
N VAL A 266 5.30 -4.01 -1.43
CA VAL A 266 4.54 -4.93 -0.59
C VAL A 266 3.25 -4.29 -0.08
N ALA A 267 3.28 -3.04 0.37
CA ALA A 267 2.09 -2.32 0.84
C ALA A 267 0.99 -2.26 -0.24
N TYR A 268 1.40 -2.08 -1.50
CA TYR A 268 0.50 -2.08 -2.64
C TYR A 268 -0.21 -3.43 -2.84
N GLU A 269 0.47 -4.56 -2.63
CA GLU A 269 -0.17 -5.88 -2.68
C GLU A 269 -1.23 -6.07 -1.59
N TRP A 270 -1.07 -5.39 -0.44
CA TRP A 270 -2.09 -5.33 0.61
C TRP A 270 -3.20 -4.32 0.33
N GLY A 271 -3.08 -3.49 -0.72
CA GLY A 271 -3.97 -2.37 -0.98
C GLY A 271 -3.85 -1.22 0.04
N LEU A 272 -2.76 -1.20 0.81
CA LEU A 272 -2.48 -0.23 1.86
C LEU A 272 -1.54 0.86 1.34
N SER A 273 -1.65 2.07 1.87
CA SER A 273 -0.57 3.05 1.75
C SER A 273 0.65 2.56 2.54
N VAL A 274 1.83 3.12 2.23
CA VAL A 274 3.06 2.85 2.98
C VAL A 274 2.84 3.04 4.49
N GLU A 275 2.17 4.11 4.88
CA GLU A 275 1.91 4.45 6.28
C GLU A 275 0.90 3.50 6.94
N GLU A 276 -0.18 3.16 6.25
CA GLU A 276 -1.15 2.16 6.72
C GLU A 276 -0.47 0.79 6.92
N PHE A 277 0.40 0.41 5.98
CA PHE A 277 1.14 -0.84 6.03
C PHE A 277 2.15 -0.88 7.17
N THR A 278 3.05 0.10 7.27
CA THR A 278 4.07 0.12 8.34
C THR A 278 3.43 0.14 9.72
N ASN A 279 2.38 0.94 9.93
CA ASN A 279 1.63 0.95 11.18
C ASN A 279 0.99 -0.41 11.49
N THR A 280 0.38 -1.05 10.49
CA THR A 280 -0.23 -2.38 10.65
C THR A 280 0.81 -3.42 11.04
N ILE A 281 1.95 -3.48 10.33
CA ILE A 281 3.02 -4.46 10.60
C ILE A 281 3.68 -4.20 11.95
N THR A 282 3.96 -2.94 12.31
CA THR A 282 4.50 -2.58 13.62
C THR A 282 3.57 -2.99 14.75
N ASN A 283 2.26 -2.78 14.60
CA ASN A 283 1.28 -3.22 15.59
C ASN A 283 1.27 -4.75 15.73
N ILE A 284 1.34 -5.49 14.62
CA ILE A 284 1.41 -6.96 14.63
C ILE A 284 2.70 -7.45 15.31
N ALA A 285 3.84 -6.81 15.04
CA ALA A 285 5.10 -7.14 15.71
C ALA A 285 5.02 -6.91 17.24
N ASN A 286 4.39 -5.80 17.66
CA ASN A 286 4.25 -5.42 19.08
C ASN A 286 3.36 -6.38 19.89
N ILE A 287 2.28 -6.90 19.28
CA ILE A 287 1.39 -7.90 19.91
C ILE A 287 2.18 -9.10 20.45
N ALA A 288 3.30 -9.39 19.80
CA ALA A 288 4.06 -10.60 19.97
C ALA A 288 5.28 -10.40 20.91
N GLU A 289 5.74 -9.17 21.14
CA GLU A 289 6.83 -8.84 22.08
C GLU A 289 6.36 -8.73 23.53
N GLY A 290 5.15 -8.19 23.77
CA GLY A 290 4.63 -8.02 25.12
C GLY A 290 4.38 -9.32 25.90
N LYS A 291 4.41 -10.48 25.22
CA LYS A 291 4.08 -11.79 25.80
C LYS A 291 4.99 -12.96 25.38
N GLN A 292 6.06 -12.75 24.60
CA GLN A 292 6.85 -13.84 23.99
C GLN A 292 5.97 -14.95 23.37
N LEU A 293 4.95 -14.57 22.59
CA LEU A 293 4.02 -15.54 22.03
C LEU A 293 4.76 -16.54 21.14
N THR A 294 4.60 -17.82 21.45
CA THR A 294 5.02 -18.96 20.63
C THR A 294 4.11 -19.09 19.41
N GLU A 295 4.50 -19.91 18.43
CA GLU A 295 3.62 -20.21 17.30
C GLU A 295 2.26 -20.75 17.73
N GLU A 296 2.23 -21.63 18.73
CA GLU A 296 0.98 -22.20 19.26
C GLU A 296 0.12 -21.16 19.98
N ASP A 297 0.72 -20.20 20.67
CA ASP A 297 -0.02 -19.08 21.26
C ASP A 297 -0.68 -18.21 20.19
N ILE A 298 0.03 -17.94 19.08
CA ILE A 298 -0.50 -17.17 17.95
C ILE A 298 -1.64 -17.95 17.30
N LYS A 299 -1.44 -19.24 16.98
CA LYS A 299 -2.50 -20.08 16.40
C LYS A 299 -3.74 -20.08 17.27
N LYS A 300 -3.57 -20.27 18.59
CA LYS A 300 -4.68 -20.24 19.55
C LYS A 300 -5.39 -18.90 19.56
N LEU A 301 -4.66 -17.79 19.66
CA LEU A 301 -5.23 -16.44 19.65
C LEU A 301 -6.09 -16.19 18.40
N ILE A 302 -5.54 -16.45 17.21
CA ILE A 302 -6.26 -16.25 15.95
C ILE A 302 -7.47 -17.18 15.88
N ASN A 303 -7.30 -18.44 16.25
CA ASN A 303 -8.36 -19.43 16.20
C ASN A 303 -9.54 -19.05 17.12
N ASP A 304 -9.26 -18.66 18.36
CA ASP A 304 -10.27 -18.28 19.33
C ASP A 304 -11.07 -17.05 18.85
N ASN A 305 -10.39 -16.08 18.23
CA ASN A 305 -11.04 -14.90 17.65
C ASN A 305 -11.90 -15.23 16.42
N LEU A 306 -11.43 -16.13 15.55
CA LEU A 306 -12.20 -16.62 14.41
C LEU A 306 -13.43 -17.43 14.85
N GLU A 307 -13.29 -18.31 15.84
CA GLU A 307 -14.41 -19.05 16.43
C GLU A 307 -15.45 -18.13 17.07
N ARG A 308 -14.99 -17.10 17.79
CA ARG A 308 -15.87 -16.09 18.38
C ARG A 308 -16.66 -15.36 17.30
N PHE A 309 -16.00 -14.88 16.26
CA PHE A 309 -16.67 -14.16 15.17
C PHE A 309 -17.63 -15.06 14.39
N ALA A 310 -17.23 -16.31 14.14
CA ALA A 310 -18.08 -17.32 13.49
C ALA A 310 -19.39 -17.53 14.25
N LYS A 311 -19.34 -17.69 15.58
CA LYS A 311 -20.53 -17.83 16.44
C LYS A 311 -21.42 -16.59 16.40
N GLU A 312 -20.83 -15.39 16.34
CA GLU A 312 -21.60 -14.15 16.21
C GLU A 312 -22.28 -14.03 14.84
N LEU A 313 -21.58 -14.41 13.75
CA LEU A 313 -22.16 -14.45 12.40
C LEU A 313 -23.34 -15.41 12.32
N ASP A 314 -23.21 -16.62 12.89
CA ASP A 314 -24.26 -17.63 12.84
C ASP A 314 -25.52 -17.14 13.60
N LYS A 315 -25.35 -16.51 14.78
CA LYS A 315 -26.46 -15.87 15.53
C LYS A 315 -27.15 -14.75 14.76
N VAL A 316 -26.40 -13.95 14.00
CA VAL A 316 -26.97 -12.86 13.18
C VAL A 316 -27.77 -13.44 12.02
N LYS A 317 -27.29 -14.54 11.40
CA LYS A 317 -28.00 -15.23 10.32
C LYS A 317 -29.31 -15.85 10.82
N GLU A 318 -29.29 -16.56 11.95
CA GLU A 318 -30.49 -17.14 12.58
C GLU A 318 -31.56 -16.07 12.88
N LYS A 319 -31.18 -14.96 13.53
CA LYS A 319 -32.12 -13.86 13.81
C LYS A 319 -32.70 -13.22 12.55
N GLY A 320 -31.89 -13.09 11.50
CA GLY A 320 -32.34 -12.55 10.22
C GLY A 320 -33.33 -13.47 9.49
N GLU A 321 -33.18 -14.80 9.65
CA GLU A 321 -34.11 -15.78 9.11
C GLU A 321 -35.43 -15.79 9.90
N GLU A 322 -35.41 -15.74 11.23
CA GLU A 322 -36.60 -15.63 12.08
C GLU A 322 -37.43 -14.38 11.76
N GLN A 323 -36.77 -13.22 11.56
CA GLN A 323 -37.43 -11.97 11.16
C GLN A 323 -38.02 -12.05 9.74
N ARG A 324 -37.33 -12.68 8.78
CA ARG A 324 -37.86 -12.86 7.43
C ARG A 324 -39.06 -13.81 7.39
N VAL A 325 -39.09 -14.83 8.26
CA VAL A 325 -40.22 -15.75 8.38
C VAL A 325 -41.43 -15.05 9.03
N SER A 326 -41.21 -14.21 10.04
CA SER A 326 -42.31 -13.43 10.66
C SER A 326 -42.88 -12.36 9.71
N GLU A 327 -42.04 -11.65 8.95
CA GLU A 327 -42.47 -10.68 7.94
C GLU A 327 -43.22 -11.33 6.76
N LYS A 328 -42.82 -12.53 6.35
CA LYS A 328 -43.56 -13.31 5.34
C LYS A 328 -44.90 -13.81 5.89
N GLY A 329 -44.96 -14.26 7.15
CA GLY A 329 -46.20 -14.64 7.82
C GLY A 329 -47.22 -13.49 7.88
N GLN A 330 -46.77 -12.28 8.23
CA GLN A 330 -47.64 -11.09 8.25
C GLN A 330 -48.17 -10.65 6.87
N LYS A 331 -47.45 -10.94 5.77
CA LYS A 331 -47.90 -10.60 4.41
C LYS A 331 -48.92 -11.58 3.83
N VAL A 332 -49.09 -12.77 4.40
CA VAL A 332 -50.08 -13.75 3.92
C VAL A 332 -51.49 -13.48 4.50
N ASP A 333 -51.59 -12.76 5.61
CA ASP A 333 -52.86 -12.47 6.30
C ASP A 333 -53.58 -11.20 5.85
N VAL A 334 -53.15 -10.53 4.77
CA VAL A 334 -53.92 -9.43 4.15
C VAL A 334 -54.69 -9.95 2.92
N LYS A 335 -55.73 -10.73 3.20
CA LYS A 335 -56.91 -10.87 2.33
C LYS A 335 -58.16 -10.69 3.19
N VAL A 336 -58.63 -9.45 3.27
CA VAL A 336 -60.05 -9.12 3.48
C VAL A 336 -60.36 -7.94 2.57
#